data_AF-A0A316LYJ7-F1
#
_entry.id   AF-A0A316LYJ7-F1
#
_cell.length_a   1.000
_cell.length_b   1.000
_cell.length_c   1.000
_cell.angle_alpha   90.00
_cell.angle_beta   90.00
_cell.angle_gamma   90.00
#
_symmetry.space_group_name_H-M   'P 1'
#
loop_
_entity.id
_entity.type
_entity.pdbx_description
1 polymer ?
#
loop_
_entity_poly.entity_id
_entity_poly.type
_entity_poly.pdbx_seq_one_letter_code
_entity_poly.pdbx_strand_id
1 'polypeptide(L)' 'MGARFRLPEGLDRLLRSELERAIYEAALNESDTLIATRYIVEKVAQIDIAAELGWTRSTVSAHIPYILRRVEQAAVRMK' A
#
# COMPACT_ATOMS: atom_id res chain seq x y z
N MET A 1 17.03 -11.40 6.12
CA MET A 1 17.32 -9.94 6.08
C MET A 1 15.97 -9.22 6.02
N GLY A 2 15.48 -8.70 7.14
CA GLY A 2 14.17 -8.05 7.19
C GLY A 2 14.27 -6.65 6.60
N ALA A 3 13.75 -6.45 5.39
CA ALA A 3 13.54 -5.11 4.88
C ALA A 3 12.54 -4.42 5.81
N ARG A 4 13.04 -3.55 6.69
CA ARG A 4 12.19 -2.71 7.54
C ARG A 4 11.22 -1.99 6.61
N PHE A 5 9.93 -2.20 6.86
CA PHE A 5 8.84 -1.49 6.22
C PHE A 5 9.15 0.01 6.23
N ARG A 6 9.40 0.59 5.06
CA ARG A 6 9.63 2.02 4.89
C ARG A 6 8.69 2.50 3.80
N LEU A 7 7.74 3.34 4.19
CA LEU A 7 6.94 4.07 3.21
C LEU A 7 7.84 5.09 2.49
N PRO A 8 7.55 5.42 1.23
CA PRO A 8 8.15 6.57 0.56
C PRO A 8 7.98 7.85 1.41
N GLU A 9 8.93 8.79 1.34
CA GLU A 9 8.92 10.06 2.10
C GLU A 9 7.70 10.96 1.84
N GLY A 10 6.93 10.68 0.78
CA GLY A 10 5.67 11.35 0.51
C GLY A 10 4.49 10.80 1.33
N LEU A 11 4.51 9.49 1.62
CA LEU A 11 3.41 8.78 2.29
C LEU A 11 3.62 8.66 3.80
N ASP A 12 4.85 8.65 4.29
CA ASP A 12 5.15 8.53 5.73
C ASP A 12 4.71 9.75 6.56
N ARG A 13 4.57 10.92 5.91
CA ARG A 13 4.13 12.18 6.51
C ARG A 13 2.61 12.38 6.54
N LEU A 14 1.85 11.53 5.84
CA LEU A 14 0.41 11.65 5.74
C LEU A 14 -0.28 11.09 6.99
N LEU A 15 -1.34 11.75 7.43
CA LEU A 15 -2.28 11.24 8.42
C LEU A 15 -2.98 10.00 7.88
N ARG A 16 -3.50 9.17 8.79
CA ARG A 16 -4.28 7.98 8.41
C ARG A 16 -5.41 8.31 7.43
N SER A 17 -6.18 9.35 7.69
CA SER A 17 -7.29 9.77 6.82
C SER A 17 -6.82 10.20 5.43
N GLU A 18 -5.64 10.81 5.34
CA GLU A 18 -5.03 11.21 4.07
C GLU A 18 -4.52 9.99 3.30
N LEU A 19 -3.94 9.00 3.99
CA LEU A 19 -3.55 7.72 3.38
C LEU A 19 -4.76 6.95 2.85
N GLU A 20 -5.81 6.80 3.65
CA GLU A 20 -7.05 6.13 3.25
C GLU A 20 -7.69 6.84 2.04
N ARG A 21 -7.69 8.18 2.04
CA ARG A 21 -8.18 8.96 0.90
C ARG A 21 -7.29 8.80 -0.33
N ALA A 22 -5.97 8.84 -0.19
CA ALA A 22 -5.04 8.64 -1.30
C ALA A 22 -5.17 7.26 -1.94
N ILE A 23 -5.41 6.21 -1.13
CA ILE A 23 -5.68 4.85 -1.63
C ILE A 23 -6.99 4.83 -2.43
N TYR A 24 -8.04 5.47 -1.92
CA TYR A 24 -9.32 5.58 -2.63
C TYR A 24 -9.18 6.30 -3.98
N GLU A 25 -8.52 7.46 -4.00
CA GLU A 25 -8.30 8.25 -5.21
C GLU A 25 -7.32 7.60 -6.21
N ALA A 26 -6.48 6.66 -5.75
CA ALA A 26 -5.54 5.96 -6.61
C ALA A 26 -6.21 5.03 -7.64
N ALA A 27 -7.52 4.73 -7.49
CA ALA A 27 -8.31 3.90 -8.39
C ALA A 27 -7.62 2.56 -8.71
N LEU A 28 -7.20 1.87 -7.65
CA LEU A 28 -6.61 0.53 -7.74
C LEU A 28 -7.71 -0.52 -7.96
N ASN A 29 -7.33 -1.71 -8.46
CA ASN A 29 -8.25 -2.84 -8.45
C ASN A 29 -8.50 -3.32 -7.01
N GLU A 30 -9.45 -4.23 -6.82
CA GLU A 30 -9.86 -4.71 -5.49
C GLU A 30 -8.69 -5.30 -4.69
N SER A 31 -7.90 -6.20 -5.30
CA SER A 31 -6.78 -6.85 -4.63
C SER A 31 -5.67 -5.87 -4.26
N ASP A 32 -5.33 -4.95 -5.17
CA ASP A 32 -4.35 -3.90 -4.93
C ASP A 32 -4.82 -2.90 -3.88
N THR A 33 -6.12 -2.61 -3.83
CA THR A 33 -6.73 -1.78 -2.78
C THR A 33 -6.60 -2.45 -1.41
N LEU A 34 -6.88 -3.76 -1.33
CA LEU A 34 -6.69 -4.53 -0.10
C LEU A 34 -5.22 -4.52 0.34
N ILE A 35 -4.30 -4.82 -0.59
CA ILE A 35 -2.85 -4.77 -0.30
C ILE A 35 -2.45 -3.38 0.19
N ALA A 36 -2.92 -2.31 -0.49
CA ALA A 36 -2.62 -0.93 -0.10
C ALA A 36 -3.10 -0.63 1.32
N THR A 37 -4.35 -0.94 1.65
CA THR A 37 -4.91 -0.68 2.99
C THR A 37 -4.15 -1.46 4.06
N ARG A 38 -4.00 -2.79 3.89
CA ARG A 38 -3.30 -3.64 4.86
C ARG A 38 -1.84 -3.23 5.06
N TYR A 39 -1.14 -2.97 3.95
CA TYR A 39 0.29 -2.67 3.98
C TYR A 39 0.56 -1.23 4.43
N ILE A 40 -0.09 -0.24 3.83
CA ILE A 40 0.21 1.18 4.03
C ILE A 40 -0.43 1.72 5.31
N VAL A 41 -1.69 1.40 5.59
CA VAL A 41 -2.42 1.97 6.73
C VAL A 41 -2.24 1.10 7.97
N GLU A 42 -2.47 -0.20 7.84
CA GLU A 42 -2.50 -1.13 8.99
C GLU A 42 -1.14 -1.75 9.33
N LYS A 43 -0.15 -1.59 8.45
CA LYS A 43 1.23 -2.10 8.63
C LYS A 43 1.32 -3.62 8.77
N VAL A 44 0.38 -4.35 8.16
CA VAL A 44 0.35 -5.82 8.14
C VAL A 44 1.50 -6.36 7.29
N ALA A 45 2.11 -7.47 7.72
CA ALA A 45 3.21 -8.08 7.00
C ALA A 45 2.74 -8.68 5.66
N GLN A 46 3.60 -8.63 4.64
CA GLN A 46 3.28 -9.14 3.29
C GLN A 46 2.88 -10.63 3.28
N ILE A 47 3.39 -11.42 4.24
CA ILE A 47 3.06 -12.85 4.36
C ILE A 47 1.62 -13.07 4.82
N ASP A 48 1.13 -12.24 5.74
CA ASP A 48 -0.23 -12.33 6.26
C ASP A 48 -1.23 -11.81 5.22
N ILE A 49 -0.89 -10.71 4.53
CA ILE A 49 -1.68 -10.22 3.38
C ILE A 49 -1.79 -11.28 2.29
N ALA A 50 -0.68 -12.00 2.03
CA ALA A 50 -0.69 -13.08 1.06
C ALA A 50 -1.59 -14.24 1.51
N ALA A 51 -1.60 -14.58 2.80
CA ALA A 51 -2.51 -15.58 3.35
C ALA A 51 -3.99 -15.16 3.20
N GLU A 52 -4.31 -13.88 3.43
CA GLU A 52 -5.68 -13.33 3.23
C GLU A 52 -6.14 -13.44 1.78
N LEU A 53 -5.24 -13.24 0.81
CA LEU A 53 -5.54 -13.29 -0.62
C LEU A 53 -5.41 -14.69 -1.24
N GLY A 54 -4.93 -15.69 -0.50
CA GLY A 54 -4.56 -16.99 -1.05
C GLY A 54 -3.37 -16.93 -2.02
N TRP A 55 -2.50 -15.93 -1.88
CA TRP A 55 -1.35 -15.67 -2.75
C TRP A 55 -0.04 -16.07 -2.09
N THR A 56 1.05 -16.04 -2.86
CA THR A 56 2.39 -16.10 -2.29
C THR A 56 2.85 -14.72 -1.83
N ARG A 57 3.71 -14.67 -0.81
CA ARG A 57 4.35 -13.42 -0.36
C ARG A 57 5.11 -12.71 -1.50
N SER A 58 5.70 -13.48 -2.41
CA SER A 58 6.40 -12.93 -3.59
C SER A 58 5.45 -12.23 -4.56
N THR A 59 4.23 -12.77 -4.75
CA THR A 59 3.19 -12.12 -5.54
C THR A 59 2.81 -10.77 -4.93
N VAL A 60 2.52 -10.72 -3.63
CA VAL A 60 2.22 -9.44 -2.93
C VAL A 60 3.39 -8.47 -3.04
N SER A 61 4.63 -8.95 -2.85
CA SER A 61 5.83 -8.13 -2.99
C SER A 61 6.02 -7.53 -4.39
N ALA A 62 5.56 -8.21 -5.44
CA ALA A 62 5.65 -7.72 -6.82
C ALA A 62 4.64 -6.59 -7.11
N HIS A 63 3.49 -6.57 -6.42
CA HIS A 63 2.46 -5.54 -6.56
C HIS A 63 2.81 -4.24 -5.82
N ILE A 64 3.51 -4.34 -4.68
CA ILE A 64 3.81 -3.20 -3.80
C ILE A 64 4.43 -1.99 -4.51
N PRO A 65 5.46 -2.12 -5.37
CA PRO A 65 6.04 -0.97 -6.07
C PRO A 65 5.03 -0.21 -6.93
N TYR A 66 4.14 -0.93 -7.63
CA TYR A 66 3.09 -0.33 -8.45
C TYR A 66 2.06 0.40 -7.57
N ILE A 67 1.62 -0.25 -6.49
CA ILE A 67 0.67 0.30 -5.52
C ILE A 67 1.21 1.59 -4.89
N LEU A 68 2.43 1.54 -4.34
CA LEU A 68 3.06 2.71 -3.70
C LEU A 68 3.14 3.89 -4.66
N ARG A 69 3.57 3.66 -5.90
CA ARG A 69 3.64 4.70 -6.94
C ARG A 69 2.27 5.32 -7.23
N ARG A 70 1.22 4.51 -7.33
CA ARG A 70 -0.14 4.99 -7.62
C ARG A 70 -0.72 5.80 -6.46
N VAL A 71 -0.53 5.34 -5.23
CA VAL A 71 -0.99 6.04 -4.02
C VAL A 71 -0.23 7.35 -3.83
N GLU A 72 1.09 7.36 -4.06
CA GLU A 72 1.90 8.60 -4.04
C GLU A 72 1.42 9.61 -5.08
N GLN A 73 1.15 9.16 -6.32
CA GLN A 73 0.62 10.03 -7.37
C GLN A 73 -0.77 10.60 -7.07
N ALA A 74 -1.59 9.86 -6.33
CA ALA A 74 -2.89 10.35 -5.86
C ALA A 74 -2.71 11.39 -4.76
N ALA A 75 -1.88 11.08 -3.75
CA ALA A 75 -1.58 12.00 -2.65
C ALA A 75 -1.01 13.34 -3.12
N VAL A 76 -0.12 13.34 -4.12
CA VAL A 76 0.43 14.58 -4.71
C VAL A 76 -0.65 15.44 -5.36
N ARG A 77 -1.70 14.85 -5.95
CA ARG A 77 -2.81 15.56 -6.61
C ARG A 77 -3.87 16.08 -5.64
N MET A 78 -3.87 15.62 -4.39
CA MET A 78 -4.81 16.06 -3.36
C MET A 78 -4.39 17.38 -2.69
N LYS A 79 -3.15 17.83 -2.91
CA LYS A 79 -2.63 19.13 -2.48
C LYS A 79 -2.89 20.19 -3.54
#